data_AF-A0A958UZN9-F1
#
_entry.id   AF-A0A958UZN9-F1
#
_cell.length_a   1.000
_cell.length_b   1.000
_cell.length_c   1.000
_cell.angle_alpha   90.00
_cell.angle_beta   90.00
_cell.angle_gamma   90.00
#
_symmetry.space_group_name_H-M   'P 1'
#
loop_
_entity.id
_entity.type
_entity.pdbx_description
1 polymer ?
#
loop_
_entity_poly.entity_id
_entity_poly.type
_entity_poly.pdbx_seq_one_letter_code
_entity_poly.pdbx_strand_id
1 'polypeptide(L)'
;MTFEEFKKRLNSADTEEVVKATYATYFKIKYDTSHYHDLYTKQVLFEFKTDKNFHNLKALATILAQSLYYVRRLKYIEVEKVIPFFICLADKNEATITETRKWSSYYSNDAYDWERPPSKPDPLLVDHLLKQPETNNIHVYSVTKKVEHEAFKKNLENALNPQLILDFGDKKVINEENFEAVFEHWKGVIGPYIVNGYKPSFYFLANIQKDKIIIDKENSRVVFTFEDKNSKTQKVLMKDYEYFWSVYDYVENPETINGIHAKLDRLTDEGQRRFEGEFYTPLRFGLKAVNYWSEVLGKGWYKNGKYRIWDMAAGTGNLEYHLPAEAYQYLYLSTLHSSEADHLSKAFPKATCFQYDYLNDDVEYVFNKEGLPFEPNWKLPRKLREDLMDPEITWVIYINPPFATAQDAKQLKSKTGVSKTKVEKLMDSKKIGHAKRELFTRFMFRIVNEIPNKAY
;
A
#
# COMPACT_ATOMS: atom_id res chain seq x y z
N MET A 1 -3.27 -42.12 13.59
CA MET A 1 -1.92 -42.21 14.17
C MET A 1 -2.06 -42.22 15.69
N THR A 2 -1.47 -43.20 16.37
CA THR A 2 -1.42 -43.27 17.84
C THR A 2 -0.30 -42.40 18.40
N PHE A 3 -0.27 -42.15 19.71
CA PHE A 3 0.83 -41.40 20.35
C PHE A 3 2.19 -42.10 20.18
N GLU A 4 2.25 -43.43 20.30
CA GLU A 4 3.52 -44.16 20.12
C GLU A 4 4.02 -44.12 18.68
N GLU A 5 3.11 -44.14 17.69
CA GLU A 5 3.46 -43.94 16.28
C GLU A 5 3.99 -42.52 16.02
N PHE A 6 3.36 -41.50 16.62
CA PHE A 6 3.79 -40.12 16.54
C PHE A 6 5.19 -39.94 17.10
N LYS A 7 5.42 -40.41 18.33
CA LYS A 7 6.73 -40.37 19.00
C LYS A 7 7.80 -41.10 18.19
N LYS A 8 7.49 -42.30 17.68
CA LYS A 8 8.43 -43.09 16.88
C LYS A 8 8.84 -42.36 15.60
N ARG A 9 7.89 -41.74 14.89
CA ARG A 9 8.17 -41.00 13.66
C ARG A 9 8.99 -39.73 13.90
N LEU A 10 8.69 -38.98 14.97
CA LEU A 10 9.47 -37.81 15.35
C LEU A 10 10.89 -38.16 15.77
N ASN A 11 11.08 -39.25 16.52
CA ASN A 11 12.42 -39.70 16.92
C ASN A 11 13.31 -40.07 15.73
N SER A 12 12.72 -40.53 14.62
CA SER A 12 13.44 -40.86 13.38
C SER A 12 13.45 -39.71 12.35
N ALA A 13 13.00 -38.51 12.73
CA ALA A 13 12.92 -37.40 11.81
C ALA A 13 14.27 -36.68 11.68
N ASP A 14 14.80 -36.67 10.46
CA ASP A 14 16.06 -35.99 10.13
C ASP A 14 15.87 -34.65 9.40
N THR A 15 14.62 -34.27 9.10
CA THR A 15 14.29 -33.02 8.37
C THR A 15 13.04 -32.34 8.93
N GLU A 16 12.94 -31.01 8.72
CA GLU A 16 11.78 -30.20 9.14
C GLU A 16 10.49 -30.69 8.45
N GLU A 17 10.62 -31.16 7.20
CA GLU A 17 9.51 -31.74 6.43
C GLU A 17 8.93 -33.01 7.06
N VAL A 18 9.76 -33.88 7.62
CA VAL A 18 9.28 -35.10 8.30
C VAL A 18 8.57 -34.75 9.60
N VAL A 19 9.07 -33.76 10.35
CA VAL A 19 8.42 -33.25 11.56
C VAL A 19 7.06 -32.66 11.20
N LYS A 20 7.02 -31.73 10.24
CA LYS A 20 5.78 -31.14 9.71
C LYS A 20 4.77 -32.20 9.30
N ALA A 21 5.18 -33.18 8.51
CA ALA A 21 4.29 -34.22 8.03
C ALA A 21 3.73 -35.11 9.14
N THR A 22 4.54 -35.37 10.16
CA THR A 22 4.13 -36.13 11.35
C THR A 22 3.08 -35.37 12.15
N TYR A 23 3.30 -34.07 12.42
CA TYR A 23 2.32 -33.22 13.09
C TYR A 23 1.03 -33.08 12.29
N ALA A 24 1.13 -32.76 11.00
CA ALA A 24 -0.05 -32.58 10.14
C ALA A 24 -0.92 -33.85 10.09
N THR A 25 -0.30 -35.03 10.00
CA THR A 25 -1.03 -36.30 10.01
C THR A 25 -1.65 -36.60 11.38
N TYR A 26 -0.93 -36.36 12.47
CA TYR A 26 -1.40 -36.68 13.82
C TYR A 26 -2.58 -35.80 14.24
N PHE A 27 -2.46 -34.49 14.01
CA PHE A 27 -3.48 -33.49 14.36
C PHE A 27 -4.52 -33.25 13.26
N LYS A 28 -4.45 -33.99 12.14
CA LYS A 28 -5.35 -33.86 10.97
C LYS A 28 -5.39 -32.43 10.42
N ILE A 29 -4.24 -31.76 10.40
CA ILE A 29 -4.11 -30.39 9.91
C ILE A 29 -4.13 -30.43 8.37
N LYS A 30 -4.97 -29.61 7.76
CA LYS A 30 -5.00 -29.46 6.29
C LYS A 30 -3.73 -28.74 5.84
N TYR A 31 -3.06 -29.29 4.83
CA TYR A 31 -1.89 -28.65 4.24
C TYR A 31 -2.27 -27.36 3.54
N ASP A 32 -1.67 -26.27 4.01
CA ASP A 32 -1.55 -25.01 3.30
C ASP A 32 -0.14 -24.48 3.54
N THR A 33 0.72 -24.68 2.55
CA THR A 33 2.14 -24.28 2.55
C THR A 33 2.41 -23.19 1.50
N SER A 34 1.36 -22.47 1.08
CA SER A 34 1.48 -21.38 0.10
C SER A 34 2.26 -20.21 0.69
N HIS A 35 2.75 -19.26 -0.12
CA HIS A 35 3.41 -18.03 0.36
C HIS A 35 4.64 -18.25 1.26
N TYR A 36 5.34 -19.39 1.10
CA TYR A 36 6.64 -19.68 1.73
C TYR A 36 6.62 -19.63 3.27
N HIS A 37 5.53 -20.04 3.91
CA HIS A 37 5.50 -20.46 5.32
C HIS A 37 5.33 -21.99 5.38
N ASP A 38 5.69 -22.60 6.51
CA ASP A 38 5.74 -24.05 6.61
C ASP A 38 4.36 -24.70 6.54
N LEU A 39 3.45 -24.27 7.42
CA LEU A 39 2.08 -24.73 7.47
C LEU A 39 1.20 -23.67 8.12
N TYR A 40 0.07 -23.40 7.47
CA TYR A 40 -0.87 -22.38 7.89
C TYR A 40 -2.28 -22.93 8.03
N THR A 41 -2.98 -22.42 9.04
CA THR A 41 -4.43 -22.45 9.11
C THR A 41 -4.92 -21.05 9.47
N LYS A 42 -6.22 -20.78 9.32
CA LYS A 42 -6.82 -19.50 9.75
C LYS A 42 -6.60 -19.22 11.25
N GLN A 43 -6.33 -20.26 12.05
CA GLN A 43 -6.22 -20.16 13.50
C GLN A 43 -4.78 -20.22 14.01
N VAL A 44 -3.95 -21.05 13.39
CA VAL A 44 -2.58 -21.35 13.84
C VAL A 44 -1.60 -21.26 12.66
N LEU A 45 -0.56 -20.45 12.83
CA LEU A 45 0.65 -20.48 12.01
C LEU A 45 1.66 -21.44 12.64
N PHE A 46 2.22 -22.35 11.86
CA PHE A 46 3.24 -23.27 12.33
C PHE A 46 4.61 -22.95 11.77
N GLU A 47 5.63 -23.18 12.60
CA GLU A 47 7.04 -23.20 12.23
C GLU A 47 7.67 -24.48 12.77
N PHE A 48 8.22 -25.30 11.87
CA PHE A 48 8.77 -26.59 12.22
C PHE A 48 10.31 -26.57 12.26
N LYS A 49 10.85 -27.30 13.23
CA LYS A 49 12.28 -27.54 13.42
C LYS A 49 12.54 -29.02 13.65
N THR A 50 13.79 -29.44 13.52
CA THR A 50 14.17 -30.86 13.66
C THR A 50 15.02 -31.15 14.90
N ASP A 51 15.82 -30.19 15.35
CA ASP A 51 16.74 -30.40 16.47
C ASP A 51 17.14 -29.07 17.12
N LYS A 52 16.14 -28.24 17.44
CA LYS A 52 16.34 -26.98 18.14
C LYS A 52 15.87 -27.11 19.58
N ASN A 53 16.68 -26.57 20.51
CA ASN A 53 16.36 -26.55 21.94
C ASN A 53 15.53 -25.29 22.27
N PHE A 54 14.23 -25.45 22.47
CA PHE A 54 13.29 -24.39 22.82
C PHE A 54 13.42 -23.94 24.28
N HIS A 55 14.04 -24.74 25.16
CA HIS A 55 14.42 -24.27 26.50
C HIS A 55 15.58 -23.26 26.47
N ASN A 56 16.34 -23.18 25.37
CA ASN A 56 17.28 -22.09 25.15
C ASN A 56 16.52 -20.85 24.65
N LEU A 57 16.43 -19.83 25.50
CA LEU A 57 15.66 -18.61 25.21
C LEU A 57 16.09 -17.92 23.91
N LYS A 58 17.38 -17.93 23.57
CA LYS A 58 17.89 -17.35 22.31
C LYS A 58 17.44 -18.14 21.10
N ALA A 59 17.46 -19.47 21.17
CA ALA A 59 16.94 -20.31 20.10
C ALA A 59 15.43 -20.10 19.93
N LEU A 60 14.66 -20.11 21.02
CA LEU A 60 13.22 -19.85 21.00
C LEU A 60 12.89 -18.46 20.41
N ALA A 61 13.57 -17.42 20.86
CA ALA A 61 13.39 -16.05 20.34
C ALA A 61 13.74 -15.94 18.86
N THR A 62 14.77 -16.65 18.39
CA THR A 62 15.15 -16.67 16.97
C THR A 62 14.06 -17.32 16.10
N ILE A 63 13.48 -18.44 16.56
CA ILE A 63 12.44 -19.15 15.83
C ILE A 63 11.12 -18.36 15.87
N LEU A 64 10.80 -17.76 17.02
CA LEU A 64 9.66 -16.86 17.13
C LEU A 64 9.83 -15.67 16.16
N ALA A 65 11.02 -15.04 16.12
CA ALA A 65 11.33 -13.97 15.18
C ALA A 65 11.08 -14.41 13.72
N GLN A 66 11.55 -15.60 13.34
CA GLN A 66 11.28 -16.18 12.03
C GLN A 66 9.76 -16.26 11.74
N SER A 67 8.95 -16.75 12.68
CA SER A 67 7.49 -16.78 12.51
C SER A 67 6.89 -15.37 12.40
N LEU A 68 7.45 -14.37 13.08
CA LEU A 68 6.97 -12.98 13.00
C LEU A 68 7.17 -12.37 11.61
N TYR A 69 8.20 -12.76 10.84
CA TYR A 69 8.31 -12.37 9.43
C TYR A 69 7.11 -12.87 8.62
N TYR A 70 6.68 -14.11 8.86
CA TYR A 70 5.54 -14.69 8.16
C TYR A 70 4.23 -14.00 8.56
N VAL A 71 4.04 -13.71 9.85
CA VAL A 71 2.92 -12.91 10.35
C VAL A 71 2.90 -11.53 9.70
N ARG A 72 4.06 -10.88 9.58
CA ARG A 72 4.17 -9.58 8.93
C ARG A 72 3.79 -9.65 7.45
N ARG A 73 4.27 -10.64 6.71
CA ARG A 73 3.87 -10.86 5.30
C ARG A 73 2.37 -11.08 5.18
N LEU A 74 1.78 -11.88 6.07
CA LEU A 74 0.34 -12.08 6.13
C LEU A 74 -0.42 -10.76 6.38
N LYS A 75 0.13 -9.88 7.23
CA LYS A 75 -0.48 -8.59 7.58
C LYS A 75 -0.40 -7.54 6.47
N TYR A 76 0.74 -7.40 5.81
CA TYR A 76 1.00 -6.26 4.92
C TYR A 76 1.11 -6.60 3.43
N ILE A 77 1.33 -7.87 3.07
CA ILE A 77 1.54 -8.29 1.68
C ILE A 77 0.38 -9.14 1.20
N GLU A 78 0.04 -10.18 1.96
CA GLU A 78 -1.08 -11.03 1.60
C GLU A 78 -2.38 -10.28 1.79
N VAL A 79 -3.31 -10.43 0.85
CA VAL A 79 -4.58 -9.69 0.87
C VAL A 79 -5.64 -10.54 1.56
N GLU A 80 -5.84 -11.77 1.09
CA GLU A 80 -7.00 -12.59 1.45
C GLU A 80 -6.84 -13.37 2.77
N LYS A 81 -5.61 -13.67 3.18
CA LYS A 81 -5.35 -14.52 4.36
C LYS A 81 -5.52 -13.77 5.67
N VAL A 82 -6.20 -14.37 6.64
CA VAL A 82 -6.27 -13.85 8.01
C VAL A 82 -4.91 -13.97 8.70
N ILE A 83 -4.67 -13.09 9.68
CA ILE A 83 -3.56 -13.25 10.61
C ILE A 83 -3.97 -14.33 11.63
N PRO A 84 -3.24 -15.45 11.76
CA PRO A 84 -3.61 -16.50 12.71
C PRO A 84 -3.61 -16.01 14.14
N PHE A 85 -4.53 -16.50 14.96
CA PHE A 85 -4.64 -16.16 16.38
C PHE A 85 -3.49 -16.69 17.21
N PHE A 86 -2.90 -17.79 16.78
CA PHE A 86 -1.81 -18.46 17.47
C PHE A 86 -0.62 -18.73 16.55
N ILE A 87 0.56 -18.76 17.15
CA ILE A 87 1.79 -19.28 16.57
C ILE A 87 2.12 -20.57 17.32
N CYS A 88 2.37 -21.64 16.57
CA CYS A 88 2.84 -22.91 17.10
C CYS A 88 4.25 -23.19 16.58
N LEU A 89 5.24 -23.21 17.46
CA LEU A 89 6.59 -23.64 17.13
C LEU A 89 6.72 -25.11 17.52
N ALA A 90 7.21 -25.95 16.62
CA ALA A 90 7.27 -27.40 16.84
C ALA A 90 8.60 -27.98 16.37
N ASP A 91 9.28 -28.69 17.25
CA ASP A 91 10.46 -29.49 16.98
C ASP A 91 10.10 -30.99 17.07
N LYS A 92 11.08 -31.90 16.91
CA LYS A 92 10.83 -33.34 17.05
C LYS A 92 10.55 -33.75 18.50
N ASN A 93 11.02 -32.98 19.48
CA ASN A 93 10.93 -33.32 20.90
C ASN A 93 10.22 -32.27 21.75
N GLU A 94 10.11 -31.04 21.25
CA GLU A 94 9.60 -29.87 21.97
C GLU A 94 8.58 -29.12 21.12
N ALA A 95 7.59 -28.49 21.76
CA ALA A 95 6.65 -27.60 21.08
C ALA A 95 6.21 -26.46 21.99
N THR A 96 5.71 -25.40 21.39
CA THR A 96 5.07 -24.31 22.13
C THR A 96 3.98 -23.63 21.31
N ILE A 97 3.05 -22.98 22.01
CA ILE A 97 1.94 -22.23 21.43
C ILE A 97 1.85 -20.88 22.14
N THR A 98 1.76 -19.80 21.37
CA THR A 98 1.54 -18.44 21.88
C THR A 98 0.47 -17.73 21.07
N GLU A 99 -0.26 -16.81 21.70
CA GLU A 99 -1.15 -15.88 21.00
C GLU A 99 -0.31 -14.93 20.12
N THR A 100 -0.70 -14.77 18.86
CA THR A 100 -0.01 -13.92 17.88
C THR A 100 -0.05 -12.45 18.29
N ARG A 101 -1.21 -11.97 18.79
CA ARG A 101 -1.42 -10.56 19.15
C ARG A 101 -0.46 -10.03 20.22
N LYS A 102 0.12 -10.90 21.06
CA LYS A 102 1.12 -10.52 22.07
C LYS A 102 2.38 -9.92 21.42
N TRP A 103 2.60 -10.22 20.15
CA TRP A 103 3.77 -9.81 19.38
C TRP A 103 3.47 -8.69 18.38
N SER A 104 2.29 -8.06 18.43
CA SER A 104 1.84 -7.08 17.43
C SER A 104 2.74 -5.86 17.32
N SER A 105 3.28 -5.38 18.44
CA SER A 105 4.26 -4.31 18.50
C SER A 105 5.58 -4.66 17.82
N TYR A 106 5.88 -5.95 17.64
CA TYR A 106 7.10 -6.41 16.97
C TYR A 106 6.89 -6.50 15.47
N TYR A 107 5.93 -7.31 15.01
CA TYR A 107 5.74 -7.52 13.57
C TYR A 107 5.11 -6.31 12.84
N SER A 108 4.57 -5.34 13.58
CA SER A 108 4.08 -4.06 13.02
C SER A 108 5.13 -2.93 13.06
N ASN A 109 6.33 -3.16 13.60
CA ASN A 109 7.37 -2.15 13.73
C ASN A 109 8.30 -2.14 12.52
N ASP A 110 8.38 -0.98 11.86
CA ASP A 110 9.19 -0.75 10.66
C ASP A 110 10.70 -0.55 10.96
N ALA A 111 11.12 -0.54 12.22
CA ALA A 111 12.52 -0.37 12.61
C ALA A 111 13.40 -1.61 12.37
N TYR A 112 12.81 -2.78 12.13
CA TYR A 112 13.53 -4.03 11.86
C TYR A 112 13.75 -4.25 10.36
N ASP A 113 14.84 -4.95 10.02
CA ASP A 113 15.15 -5.30 8.64
C ASP A 113 14.34 -6.53 8.16
N TRP A 114 13.15 -6.24 7.62
CA TRP A 114 12.21 -7.26 7.13
C TRP A 114 12.57 -7.87 5.77
N GLU A 115 13.59 -7.35 5.09
CA GLU A 115 14.06 -7.87 3.79
C GLU A 115 15.00 -9.08 3.96
N ARG A 116 15.50 -9.31 5.18
CA ARG A 116 16.29 -10.50 5.51
C ARG A 116 15.46 -11.77 5.32
N PRO A 117 16.11 -12.88 4.91
CA PRO A 117 15.41 -14.15 4.86
C PRO A 117 14.91 -14.52 6.27
N PRO A 118 13.65 -14.97 6.42
CA PRO A 118 13.07 -15.30 7.73
C PRO A 118 13.89 -16.29 8.55
N SER A 119 14.61 -17.21 7.90
CA SER A 119 15.52 -18.17 8.54
C SER A 119 16.79 -17.54 9.14
N LYS A 120 17.08 -16.27 8.83
CA LYS A 120 18.14 -15.44 9.42
C LYS A 120 17.57 -14.08 9.80
N PRO A 121 16.65 -14.05 10.79
CA PRO A 121 15.90 -12.84 11.14
C PRO A 121 16.85 -11.72 11.58
N ASP A 122 16.33 -10.50 11.56
CA ASP A 122 17.04 -9.31 12.01
C ASP A 122 17.57 -9.47 13.45
N PRO A 123 18.87 -9.25 13.69
CA PRO A 123 19.44 -9.40 15.03
C PRO A 123 18.83 -8.47 16.07
N LEU A 124 18.37 -7.27 15.68
CA LEU A 124 17.74 -6.32 16.60
C LEU A 124 16.37 -6.83 17.06
N LEU A 125 15.56 -7.38 16.14
CA LEU A 125 14.31 -8.06 16.50
C LEU A 125 14.54 -9.21 17.49
N VAL A 126 15.55 -10.06 17.25
CA VAL A 126 15.86 -11.18 18.15
C VAL A 126 16.30 -10.69 19.54
N ASP A 127 17.14 -9.65 19.60
CA ASP A 127 17.57 -9.04 20.87
C ASP A 127 16.41 -8.44 21.66
N HIS A 128 15.45 -7.79 21.00
CA HIS A 128 14.28 -7.25 21.68
C HIS A 128 13.36 -8.36 22.20
N LEU A 129 13.12 -9.42 21.40
CA LEU A 129 12.33 -10.59 21.86
C LEU A 129 13.00 -11.31 23.03
N LEU A 130 14.33 -11.39 23.06
CA LEU A 130 15.07 -11.95 24.19
C LEU A 130 14.81 -11.21 25.51
N LYS A 131 14.57 -9.90 25.42
CA LYS A 131 14.31 -9.02 26.58
C LYS A 131 12.83 -8.95 26.94
N GLN A 132 11.94 -9.52 26.13
CA GLN A 132 10.51 -9.50 26.35
C GLN A 132 10.11 -10.53 27.42
N PRO A 133 9.49 -10.12 28.55
CA PRO A 133 9.08 -11.04 29.61
C PRO A 133 8.16 -12.16 29.13
N GLU A 134 7.26 -11.85 28.19
CA GLU A 134 6.32 -12.79 27.59
C GLU A 134 7.04 -13.93 26.90
N THR A 135 8.20 -13.70 26.27
CA THR A 135 8.98 -14.75 25.59
C THR A 135 9.51 -15.76 26.60
N ASN A 136 9.96 -15.30 27.77
CA ASN A 136 10.40 -16.19 28.85
C ASN A 136 9.23 -16.95 29.51
N ASN A 137 8.02 -16.39 29.48
CA ASN A 137 6.82 -16.99 30.04
C ASN A 137 6.12 -17.98 29.08
N ILE A 138 6.65 -18.16 27.87
CA ILE A 138 6.15 -19.15 26.92
C ILE A 138 6.40 -20.55 27.48
N HIS A 139 5.34 -21.34 27.65
CA HIS A 139 5.49 -22.72 28.09
C HIS A 139 6.01 -23.61 26.95
N VAL A 140 7.09 -24.36 27.21
CA VAL A 140 7.67 -25.34 26.29
C VAL A 140 7.26 -26.74 26.74
N TYR A 141 6.53 -27.45 25.88
CA TYR A 141 6.06 -28.81 26.13
C TYR A 141 7.07 -29.82 25.55
N SER A 142 7.38 -30.87 26.29
CA SER A 142 8.06 -32.06 25.78
C SER A 142 7.03 -32.99 25.13
N VAL A 143 6.95 -32.97 23.80
CA VAL A 143 5.95 -33.75 23.04
C VAL A 143 6.21 -35.26 23.02
N THR A 144 7.35 -35.69 23.55
CA THR A 144 7.70 -37.12 23.70
C THR A 144 7.26 -37.69 25.04
N LYS A 145 6.92 -36.84 26.03
CA LYS A 145 6.38 -37.27 27.34
C LYS A 145 4.87 -37.25 27.30
N LYS A 146 4.23 -38.38 27.63
CA LYS A 146 2.78 -38.57 27.48
C LYS A 146 1.94 -37.47 28.13
N VAL A 147 2.24 -37.10 29.38
CA VAL A 147 1.48 -36.08 30.13
C VAL A 147 1.59 -34.70 29.49
N GLU A 148 2.80 -34.27 29.12
CA GLU A 148 3.02 -32.97 28.47
C GLU A 148 2.45 -32.96 27.04
N HIS A 149 2.55 -34.08 26.31
CA HIS A 149 1.90 -34.25 25.02
C HIS A 149 0.37 -34.13 25.10
N GLU A 150 -0.27 -34.74 26.10
CA GLU A 150 -1.71 -34.63 26.29
C GLU A 150 -2.14 -33.18 26.57
N ALA A 151 -1.36 -32.44 27.37
CA ALA A 151 -1.58 -31.02 27.62
C ALA A 151 -1.39 -30.17 26.35
N PHE A 152 -0.29 -30.38 25.61
CA PHE A 152 -0.02 -29.72 24.33
C PHE A 152 -1.13 -30.00 23.32
N LYS A 153 -1.51 -31.27 23.16
CA LYS A 153 -2.57 -31.70 22.24
C LYS A 153 -3.87 -30.98 22.52
N LYS A 154 -4.31 -30.95 23.79
CA LYS A 154 -5.53 -30.26 24.19
C LYS A 154 -5.48 -28.77 23.81
N ASN A 155 -4.35 -28.11 24.09
CA ASN A 155 -4.18 -26.69 23.80
C ASN A 155 -4.12 -26.41 22.29
N LEU A 156 -3.48 -27.27 21.50
CA LEU A 156 -3.44 -27.15 20.05
C LEU A 156 -4.80 -27.41 19.41
N GLU A 157 -5.55 -28.42 19.87
CA GLU A 157 -6.90 -28.71 19.39
C GLU A 157 -7.87 -27.56 19.69
N ASN A 158 -7.75 -26.94 20.86
CA ASN A 158 -8.50 -25.74 21.23
C ASN A 158 -8.11 -24.54 20.36
N ALA A 159 -6.82 -24.37 20.05
CA ALA A 159 -6.35 -23.32 19.16
C ALA A 159 -6.86 -23.51 17.72
N LEU A 160 -6.84 -24.75 17.20
CA LEU A 160 -7.32 -25.08 15.85
C LEU A 160 -8.84 -25.00 15.71
N ASN A 161 -9.59 -25.31 16.78
CA ASN A 161 -11.06 -25.36 16.78
C ASN A 161 -11.63 -24.60 17.99
N PRO A 162 -11.49 -23.27 18.03
CA PRO A 162 -11.95 -22.49 19.18
C PRO A 162 -13.48 -22.57 19.30
N GLN A 163 -13.97 -22.86 20.51
CA GLN A 163 -15.42 -22.95 20.80
C GLN A 163 -16.10 -21.57 20.78
N LEU A 164 -15.34 -20.50 20.99
CA LEU A 164 -15.76 -19.11 20.89
C LEU A 164 -14.97 -18.45 19.77
N ILE A 165 -15.64 -17.73 18.87
CA ILE A 165 -14.97 -16.88 17.89
C ILE A 165 -14.24 -15.80 18.67
N LEU A 166 -12.91 -15.86 18.67
CA LEU A 166 -12.05 -14.86 19.29
C LEU A 166 -12.18 -13.59 18.43
N ASP A 167 -12.91 -12.58 18.90
CA ASP A 167 -13.01 -11.27 18.22
C ASP A 167 -11.83 -10.33 18.58
N PHE A 168 -10.73 -10.91 19.08
CA PHE A 168 -9.53 -10.19 19.54
C PHE A 168 -8.28 -10.47 18.69
N GLY A 169 -8.47 -10.98 17.48
CA GLY A 169 -7.38 -11.21 16.54
C GLY A 169 -6.88 -9.89 15.96
N ASP A 170 -5.60 -9.84 15.62
CA ASP A 170 -5.07 -8.71 14.85
C ASP A 170 -5.61 -8.77 13.42
N LYS A 171 -5.96 -7.62 12.85
CA LYS A 171 -6.52 -7.50 11.51
C LYS A 171 -5.69 -6.51 10.69
N LYS A 172 -5.98 -6.48 9.39
CA LYS A 172 -5.29 -5.61 8.44
C LYS A 172 -5.98 -4.26 8.38
N VAL A 173 -5.19 -3.20 8.50
CA VAL A 173 -5.68 -1.84 8.31
C VAL A 173 -5.81 -1.57 6.82
N ILE A 174 -7.00 -1.15 6.38
CA ILE A 174 -7.23 -0.67 5.01
C ILE A 174 -6.70 0.77 4.92
N ASN A 175 -5.91 1.06 3.91
CA ASN A 175 -5.30 2.38 3.70
C ASN A 175 -5.19 2.72 2.20
N GLU A 176 -4.72 3.92 1.91
CA GLU A 176 -4.55 4.45 0.55
C GLU A 176 -3.56 3.67 -0.35
N GLU A 177 -2.72 2.81 0.22
CA GLU A 177 -1.73 2.01 -0.51
C GLU A 177 -2.28 0.63 -0.86
N ASN A 178 -3.13 0.05 -0.01
CA ASN A 178 -3.64 -1.31 -0.19
C ASN A 178 -5.11 -1.41 -0.65
N PHE A 179 -5.88 -0.32 -0.59
CA PHE A 179 -7.34 -0.37 -0.79
C PHE A 179 -7.76 -0.97 -2.15
N GLU A 180 -6.95 -0.83 -3.21
CA GLU A 180 -7.28 -1.41 -4.53
C GLU A 180 -7.35 -2.94 -4.46
N ALA A 181 -6.36 -3.56 -3.83
CA ALA A 181 -6.33 -5.00 -3.64
C ALA A 181 -7.44 -5.46 -2.69
N VAL A 182 -7.71 -4.67 -1.63
CA VAL A 182 -8.82 -4.92 -0.72
C VAL A 182 -10.17 -4.80 -1.43
N PHE A 183 -10.33 -3.84 -2.34
CA PHE A 183 -11.55 -3.64 -3.13
C PHE A 183 -11.80 -4.82 -4.07
N GLU A 184 -10.78 -5.33 -4.77
CA GLU A 184 -10.94 -6.51 -5.62
C GLU A 184 -11.27 -7.77 -4.80
N HIS A 185 -10.65 -7.94 -3.62
CA HIS A 185 -11.04 -9.02 -2.70
C HIS A 185 -12.48 -8.85 -2.19
N TRP A 186 -12.88 -7.65 -1.79
CA TRP A 186 -14.26 -7.34 -1.39
C TRP A 186 -15.24 -7.64 -2.52
N LYS A 187 -14.91 -7.27 -3.75
CA LYS A 187 -15.72 -7.51 -4.94
C LYS A 187 -15.83 -9.01 -5.27
N GLY A 188 -14.81 -9.81 -4.98
CA GLY A 188 -14.86 -11.27 -5.10
C GLY A 188 -15.74 -11.93 -4.04
N VAL A 189 -15.73 -11.41 -2.80
CA VAL A 189 -16.43 -12.02 -1.65
C VAL A 189 -17.85 -11.48 -1.48
N ILE A 190 -18.00 -10.16 -1.41
CA ILE A 190 -19.27 -9.48 -1.13
C ILE A 190 -19.94 -8.98 -2.42
N GLY A 191 -19.15 -8.60 -3.41
CA GLY A 191 -19.64 -8.07 -4.70
C GLY A 191 -20.73 -8.91 -5.39
N PRO A 192 -20.72 -10.25 -5.40
CA PRO A 192 -21.76 -11.06 -6.03
C PRO A 192 -23.16 -10.87 -5.40
N TYR A 193 -23.23 -10.36 -4.17
CA TYR A 193 -24.47 -10.10 -3.45
C TYR A 193 -25.04 -8.69 -3.69
N ILE A 194 -24.29 -7.82 -4.39
CA ILE A 194 -24.67 -6.44 -4.63
C ILE A 194 -25.50 -6.37 -5.91
N VAL A 195 -26.81 -6.18 -5.76
CA VAL A 195 -27.76 -6.11 -6.88
C VAL A 195 -28.56 -4.81 -6.86
N ASN A 196 -28.96 -4.33 -8.05
CA ASN A 196 -29.92 -3.24 -8.24
C ASN A 196 -29.66 -1.97 -7.39
N GLY A 197 -28.48 -1.35 -7.54
CA GLY A 197 -28.14 -0.11 -6.82
C GLY A 197 -26.95 0.65 -7.42
N TYR A 198 -26.21 1.36 -6.57
CA TYR A 198 -25.00 2.09 -6.95
C TYR A 198 -23.90 1.18 -7.51
N LYS A 199 -22.87 1.76 -8.12
CA LYS A 199 -21.69 1.00 -8.55
C LYS A 199 -21.03 0.30 -7.33
N PRO A 200 -20.38 -0.87 -7.52
CA PRO A 200 -19.72 -1.59 -6.43
C PRO A 200 -18.73 -0.75 -5.60
N SER A 201 -18.07 0.23 -6.22
CA SER A 201 -17.19 1.18 -5.54
C SER A 201 -17.89 1.96 -4.42
N PHE A 202 -19.11 2.45 -4.64
CA PHE A 202 -19.88 3.15 -3.60
C PHE A 202 -20.25 2.24 -2.44
N TYR A 203 -20.61 0.98 -2.73
CA TYR A 203 -20.89 0.00 -1.69
C TYR A 203 -19.64 -0.33 -0.88
N PHE A 204 -18.49 -0.51 -1.54
CA PHE A 204 -17.22 -0.73 -0.86
C PHE A 204 -16.85 0.46 0.04
N LEU A 205 -16.93 1.68 -0.48
CA LEU A 205 -16.61 2.90 0.27
C LEU A 205 -17.53 3.08 1.50
N ALA A 206 -18.82 2.78 1.36
CA ALA A 206 -19.72 2.73 2.51
C ALA A 206 -19.34 1.57 3.45
N ASN A 207 -18.98 0.40 2.91
CA ASN A 207 -18.71 -0.78 3.73
C ASN A 207 -17.49 -0.61 4.64
N ILE A 208 -16.45 0.09 4.18
CA ILE A 208 -15.24 0.30 4.98
C ILE A 208 -15.44 1.25 6.16
N GLN A 209 -16.59 1.93 6.24
CA GLN A 209 -16.97 2.86 7.29
C GLN A 209 -18.01 2.21 8.20
N LYS A 210 -17.65 1.91 9.45
CA LYS A 210 -18.51 1.13 10.37
C LYS A 210 -19.86 1.79 10.64
N ASP A 211 -19.88 3.12 10.74
CA ASP A 211 -21.05 3.95 11.00
C ASP A 211 -22.04 4.01 9.82
N LYS A 212 -21.60 3.66 8.61
CA LYS A 212 -22.44 3.59 7.40
C LYS A 212 -23.14 2.25 7.22
N ILE A 213 -22.98 1.33 8.17
CA ILE A 213 -23.41 -0.07 8.03
C ILE A 213 -24.27 -0.55 9.20
N ILE A 214 -25.39 -1.20 8.87
CA ILE A 214 -26.21 -1.95 9.83
C ILE A 214 -26.29 -3.41 9.39
N ILE A 215 -25.92 -4.32 10.30
CA ILE A 215 -25.89 -5.78 10.03
C ILE A 215 -27.07 -6.44 10.75
N ASP A 216 -27.95 -7.06 9.97
CA ASP A 216 -29.03 -7.92 10.46
C ASP A 216 -28.65 -9.37 10.15
N LYS A 217 -28.02 -10.02 11.14
CA LYS A 217 -27.52 -11.40 11.01
C LYS A 217 -28.66 -12.41 10.85
N GLU A 218 -29.78 -12.20 11.53
CA GLU A 218 -30.94 -13.11 11.53
C GLU A 218 -31.54 -13.22 10.13
N ASN A 219 -31.63 -12.10 9.41
CA ASN A 219 -32.19 -12.07 8.06
C ASN A 219 -31.13 -12.10 6.95
N SER A 220 -29.85 -12.20 7.30
CA SER A 220 -28.72 -12.16 6.36
C SER A 220 -28.75 -10.90 5.48
N ARG A 221 -28.91 -9.74 6.12
CA ARG A 221 -29.04 -8.44 5.45
C ARG A 221 -27.98 -7.47 5.96
N VAL A 222 -27.47 -6.66 5.04
CA VAL A 222 -26.59 -5.53 5.33
C VAL A 222 -27.19 -4.28 4.71
N VAL A 223 -27.40 -3.25 5.53
CA VAL A 223 -27.84 -1.93 5.09
C VAL A 223 -26.61 -1.06 4.91
N PHE A 224 -26.48 -0.46 3.73
CA PHE A 224 -25.42 0.48 3.37
C PHE A 224 -26.02 1.87 3.26
N THR A 225 -25.46 2.84 3.98
CA THR A 225 -25.79 4.27 3.85
C THR A 225 -24.70 4.98 3.04
N PHE A 226 -25.10 5.72 2.02
CA PHE A 226 -24.18 6.41 1.10
C PHE A 226 -24.03 7.89 1.44
N GLU A 227 -23.12 8.58 0.74
CA GLU A 227 -22.84 10.01 0.95
C GLU A 227 -24.03 10.93 0.68
N ASP A 228 -24.92 10.53 -0.24
CA ASP A 228 -26.17 11.24 -0.53
C ASP A 228 -27.27 10.99 0.53
N LYS A 229 -26.94 10.29 1.62
CA LYS A 229 -27.81 9.88 2.72
C LYS A 229 -28.90 8.86 2.34
N ASN A 230 -28.90 8.37 1.10
CA ASN A 230 -29.74 7.24 0.74
C ASN A 230 -29.17 5.96 1.35
N SER A 231 -30.03 4.96 1.52
CA SER A 231 -29.62 3.64 1.99
C SER A 231 -30.14 2.53 1.10
N LYS A 232 -29.37 1.45 0.98
CA LYS A 232 -29.75 0.23 0.26
C LYS A 232 -29.47 -0.99 1.12
N THR A 233 -30.41 -1.92 1.13
CA THR A 233 -30.28 -3.20 1.82
C THR A 233 -29.90 -4.28 0.81
N GLN A 234 -28.85 -5.03 1.09
CA GLN A 234 -28.42 -6.17 0.29
C GLN A 234 -28.53 -7.45 1.12
N LYS A 235 -28.94 -8.54 0.47
CA LYS A 235 -28.97 -9.86 1.10
C LYS A 235 -27.61 -10.53 0.87
N VAL A 236 -26.81 -10.61 1.92
CA VAL A 236 -25.42 -11.09 1.87
C VAL A 236 -25.31 -12.34 2.72
N LEU A 237 -24.58 -13.36 2.25
CA LEU A 237 -24.31 -14.53 3.09
C LEU A 237 -23.42 -14.13 4.27
N MET A 238 -23.92 -14.28 5.51
CA MET A 238 -23.18 -13.82 6.70
C MET A 238 -21.82 -14.49 6.87
N LYS A 239 -21.66 -15.75 6.45
CA LYS A 239 -20.36 -16.43 6.45
C LYS A 239 -19.31 -15.70 5.61
N ASP A 240 -19.69 -15.18 4.44
CA ASP A 240 -18.77 -14.48 3.53
C ASP A 240 -18.49 -13.07 4.04
N TYR A 241 -19.51 -12.42 4.59
CA TYR A 241 -19.38 -11.10 5.21
C TYR A 241 -18.46 -11.15 6.45
N GLU A 242 -18.67 -12.12 7.34
CA GLU A 242 -17.81 -12.37 8.50
C GLU A 242 -16.41 -12.80 8.09
N TYR A 243 -16.27 -13.56 7.00
CA TYR A 243 -14.95 -13.89 6.45
C TYR A 243 -14.19 -12.64 6.03
N PHE A 244 -14.79 -11.74 5.24
CA PHE A 244 -14.14 -10.50 4.83
C PHE A 244 -13.71 -9.66 6.05
N TRP A 245 -14.62 -9.46 7.01
CA TRP A 245 -14.36 -8.68 8.23
C TRP A 245 -13.52 -9.41 9.30
N SER A 246 -13.20 -10.68 9.10
CA SER A 246 -12.17 -11.38 9.88
C SER A 246 -10.75 -11.02 9.43
N VAL A 247 -10.60 -10.48 8.21
CA VAL A 247 -9.30 -10.11 7.62
C VAL A 247 -8.97 -8.64 7.89
N TYR A 248 -9.94 -7.74 7.83
CA TYR A 248 -9.73 -6.29 7.84
C TYR A 248 -10.39 -5.58 9.00
N ASP A 249 -9.79 -4.48 9.42
CA ASP A 249 -10.42 -3.45 10.26
C ASP A 249 -11.17 -2.42 9.42
N TYR A 250 -12.19 -1.81 10.03
CA TYR A 250 -12.85 -0.65 9.46
C TYR A 250 -11.89 0.55 9.39
N VAL A 251 -12.09 1.42 8.42
CA VAL A 251 -11.34 2.67 8.32
C VAL A 251 -12.02 3.71 9.20
N GLU A 252 -11.31 4.18 10.22
CA GLU A 252 -11.82 5.20 11.15
C GLU A 252 -11.30 6.61 10.82
N ASN A 253 -10.13 6.72 10.18
CA ASN A 253 -9.51 8.01 9.87
C ASN A 253 -10.21 8.68 8.66
N PRO A 254 -10.80 9.89 8.82
CA PRO A 254 -11.50 10.57 7.73
C PRO A 254 -10.61 10.98 6.56
N GLU A 255 -9.33 11.32 6.79
CA GLU A 255 -8.41 11.64 5.70
C GLU A 255 -8.16 10.43 4.80
N THR A 256 -8.00 9.25 5.39
CA THR A 256 -7.83 7.97 4.68
C THR A 256 -9.08 7.63 3.88
N ILE A 257 -10.27 7.82 4.45
CA ILE A 257 -11.55 7.63 3.74
C ILE A 257 -11.61 8.56 2.52
N ASN A 258 -11.28 9.84 2.69
CA ASN A 258 -11.29 10.82 1.61
C ASN A 258 -10.25 10.48 0.51
N GLY A 259 -9.05 10.03 0.90
CA GLY A 259 -8.02 9.59 -0.03
C GLY A 259 -8.45 8.36 -0.84
N ILE A 260 -9.04 7.35 -0.17
CA ILE A 260 -9.62 6.17 -0.83
C ILE A 260 -10.76 6.56 -1.76
N HIS A 261 -11.67 7.44 -1.34
CA HIS A 261 -12.79 7.90 -2.18
C HIS A 261 -12.31 8.55 -3.48
N ALA A 262 -11.37 9.51 -3.38
CA ALA A 262 -10.81 10.18 -4.55
C ALA A 262 -10.11 9.20 -5.52
N LYS A 263 -9.42 8.19 -4.98
CA LYS A 263 -8.74 7.15 -5.77
C LYS A 263 -9.72 6.17 -6.42
N LEU A 264 -10.77 5.77 -5.71
CA LEU A 264 -11.77 4.81 -6.16
C LEU A 264 -12.64 5.36 -7.30
N ASP A 265 -12.98 6.65 -7.26
CA ASP A 265 -13.64 7.34 -8.37
C ASP A 265 -12.81 7.24 -9.66
N ARG A 266 -11.49 7.48 -9.56
CA ARG A 266 -10.56 7.39 -10.69
C ARG A 266 -10.42 5.99 -11.27
N LEU A 267 -10.39 4.93 -10.43
CA LEU A 267 -10.33 3.54 -10.91
C LEU A 267 -11.53 3.17 -11.78
N THR A 268 -12.70 3.74 -11.46
CA THR A 268 -13.93 3.48 -12.19
C THR A 268 -13.91 4.14 -13.57
N ASP A 269 -13.20 5.27 -13.72
CA ASP A 269 -13.11 6.04 -14.96
C ASP A 269 -11.97 5.55 -15.90
N GLU A 270 -10.87 4.98 -15.35
CA GLU A 270 -9.73 4.54 -16.16
C GLU A 270 -10.06 3.51 -17.25
N GLY A 271 -11.03 2.61 -16.99
CA GLY A 271 -11.46 1.61 -17.96
C GLY A 271 -12.05 2.23 -19.22
N GLN A 272 -12.72 3.38 -19.07
CA GLN A 272 -13.30 4.15 -20.15
C GLN A 272 -12.24 5.02 -20.86
N ARG A 273 -11.30 5.62 -20.12
CA ARG A 273 -10.19 6.41 -20.67
C ARG A 273 -9.22 5.60 -21.54
N ARG A 274 -8.91 4.35 -21.14
CA ARG A 274 -8.07 3.44 -21.95
C ARG A 274 -8.74 3.04 -23.27
N PHE A 275 -10.07 3.01 -23.32
CA PHE A 275 -10.84 2.71 -24.53
C PHE A 275 -10.81 3.89 -25.53
N GLU A 276 -10.60 5.12 -25.03
CA GLU A 276 -10.56 6.35 -25.83
C GLU A 276 -9.16 6.68 -26.42
N GLY A 277 -8.15 5.85 -26.14
CA GLY A 277 -6.84 5.91 -26.82
C GLY A 277 -5.87 6.98 -26.32
N GLU A 278 -6.10 7.55 -25.15
CA GLU A 278 -5.20 8.53 -24.54
C GLU A 278 -3.97 7.83 -23.91
N PHE A 279 -2.77 8.15 -24.39
CA PHE A 279 -1.50 7.59 -23.91
C PHE A 279 -1.08 8.27 -22.60
N TYR A 280 -1.66 7.85 -21.48
CA TYR A 280 -1.26 8.31 -20.15
C TYR A 280 -0.15 7.44 -19.54
N THR A 281 0.60 8.00 -18.59
CA THR A 281 1.55 7.22 -17.78
C THR A 281 0.79 6.13 -17.01
N PRO A 282 1.15 4.85 -17.17
CA PRO A 282 0.56 3.79 -16.36
C PRO A 282 0.80 4.01 -14.86
N LEU A 283 -0.24 3.88 -14.03
CA LEU A 283 -0.21 4.13 -12.58
C LEU A 283 0.94 3.41 -11.86
N ARG A 284 1.27 2.18 -12.28
CA ARG A 284 2.38 1.39 -11.73
C ARG A 284 3.74 2.11 -11.76
N PHE A 285 3.99 2.96 -12.76
CA PHE A 285 5.22 3.73 -12.82
C PHE A 285 5.18 4.91 -11.85
N GLY A 286 4.00 5.52 -11.68
CA GLY A 286 3.77 6.53 -10.67
C GLY A 286 4.05 5.98 -9.27
N LEU A 287 3.43 4.84 -8.93
CA LEU A 287 3.66 4.13 -7.67
C LEU A 287 5.15 3.84 -7.42
N LYS A 288 5.87 3.36 -8.44
CA LYS A 288 7.29 3.04 -8.31
C LYS A 288 8.15 4.27 -8.01
N ALA A 289 7.82 5.43 -8.60
CA ALA A 289 8.51 6.69 -8.30
C ALA A 289 8.28 7.12 -6.84
N VAL A 290 7.04 7.07 -6.36
CA VAL A 290 6.70 7.39 -4.95
C VAL A 290 7.44 6.49 -3.96
N ASN A 291 7.59 5.20 -4.29
CA ASN A 291 8.37 4.27 -3.47
C ASN A 291 9.86 4.69 -3.39
N TYR A 292 10.49 5.02 -4.53
CA TYR A 292 11.87 5.50 -4.53
C TYR A 292 12.05 6.81 -3.77
N TRP A 293 11.08 7.72 -3.84
CA TRP A 293 11.14 8.94 -3.02
C TRP A 293 11.09 8.63 -1.53
N SER A 294 10.29 7.67 -1.11
CA SER A 294 10.21 7.26 0.29
C SER A 294 11.51 6.60 0.78
N GLU A 295 12.25 5.92 -0.11
CA GLU A 295 13.58 5.39 0.18
C GLU A 295 14.63 6.50 0.32
N VAL A 296 14.58 7.53 -0.54
CA VAL A 296 15.57 8.62 -0.56
C VAL A 296 15.29 9.71 0.48
N LEU A 297 14.03 10.16 0.57
CA LEU A 297 13.59 11.28 1.42
C LEU A 297 13.09 10.83 2.80
N GLY A 298 12.89 9.53 2.99
CA GLY A 298 12.30 8.94 4.18
C GLY A 298 10.78 8.84 4.11
N LYS A 299 10.22 7.88 4.88
CA LYS A 299 8.77 7.72 5.03
C LYS A 299 8.13 9.00 5.59
N GLY A 300 7.01 9.41 5.01
CA GLY A 300 6.30 10.61 5.47
C GLY A 300 7.04 11.92 5.20
N TRP A 301 7.93 11.97 4.20
CA TRP A 301 8.72 13.16 3.82
C TRP A 301 7.88 14.44 3.70
N TYR A 302 6.62 14.32 3.27
CA TYR A 302 5.67 15.42 3.09
C TYR A 302 5.18 16.04 4.42
N LYS A 303 5.25 15.32 5.54
CA LYS A 303 4.68 15.76 6.83
C LYS A 303 5.37 17.00 7.42
N ASN A 304 6.65 17.21 7.11
CA ASN A 304 7.41 18.35 7.62
C ASN A 304 7.18 19.65 6.83
N GLY A 305 6.43 19.61 5.72
CA GLY A 305 6.12 20.77 4.88
C GLY A 305 7.31 21.37 4.11
N LYS A 306 8.50 20.74 4.13
CA LYS A 306 9.72 21.21 3.47
C LYS A 306 9.68 21.06 1.95
N TYR A 307 8.89 20.12 1.45
CA TYR A 307 8.90 19.75 0.04
C TYR A 307 7.72 20.35 -0.72
N ARG A 308 7.95 20.69 -1.99
CA ARG A 308 6.91 21.01 -2.97
C ARG A 308 7.10 20.14 -4.21
N ILE A 309 6.00 19.73 -4.82
CA ILE A 309 6.03 19.00 -6.08
C ILE A 309 5.43 19.89 -7.15
N TRP A 310 6.09 19.97 -8.30
CA TRP A 310 5.49 20.57 -9.49
C TRP A 310 5.53 19.58 -10.65
N ASP A 311 4.34 19.25 -11.15
CA ASP A 311 4.17 18.63 -12.47
C ASP A 311 3.68 19.69 -13.46
N MET A 312 4.54 20.03 -14.41
CA MET A 312 4.25 21.03 -15.44
C MET A 312 3.45 20.46 -16.62
N ALA A 313 3.24 19.15 -16.66
CA ALA A 313 2.57 18.41 -17.72
C ALA A 313 1.66 17.31 -17.12
N ALA A 314 0.91 17.66 -16.07
CA ALA A 314 0.17 16.71 -15.25
C ALA A 314 -0.91 15.92 -15.99
N GLY A 315 -1.45 16.48 -17.09
CA GLY A 315 -2.61 15.91 -17.77
C GLY A 315 -3.76 15.72 -16.78
N THR A 316 -4.15 14.47 -16.54
CA THR A 316 -5.20 14.12 -15.56
C THR A 316 -4.66 13.62 -14.21
N GLY A 317 -3.34 13.65 -14.00
CA GLY A 317 -2.68 13.42 -12.71
C GLY A 317 -2.35 11.96 -12.40
N ASN A 318 -1.99 11.18 -13.43
CA ASN A 318 -1.66 9.76 -13.26
C ASN A 318 -0.37 9.51 -12.48
N LEU A 319 0.61 10.43 -12.59
CA LEU A 319 1.85 10.35 -11.83
C LEU A 319 1.56 10.52 -10.33
N GLU A 320 0.78 11.54 -10.00
CA GLU A 320 0.42 11.94 -8.64
C GLU A 320 -0.56 10.99 -7.97
N TYR A 321 -1.15 10.05 -8.74
CA TYR A 321 -2.25 9.21 -8.29
C TYR A 321 -1.98 8.55 -6.94
N HIS A 322 -0.78 8.01 -6.74
CA HIS A 322 -0.40 7.28 -5.53
C HIS A 322 0.19 8.15 -4.43
N LEU A 323 0.25 9.48 -4.61
CA LEU A 323 0.63 10.38 -3.53
C LEU A 323 -0.44 10.34 -2.42
N PRO A 324 -0.02 10.47 -1.15
CA PRO A 324 -0.95 10.51 -0.03
C PRO A 324 -1.71 11.84 0.00
N ALA A 325 -2.98 11.81 0.42
CA ALA A 325 -3.84 12.98 0.39
C ALA A 325 -3.30 14.16 1.20
N GLU A 326 -2.55 13.92 2.28
CA GLU A 326 -1.93 14.99 3.08
C GLU A 326 -0.82 15.74 2.33
N ALA A 327 -0.26 15.15 1.26
CA ALA A 327 0.72 15.80 0.40
C ALA A 327 0.06 16.76 -0.61
N TYR A 328 -1.25 16.66 -0.86
CA TYR A 328 -1.92 17.39 -1.95
C TYR A 328 -1.78 18.91 -1.85
N GLN A 329 -1.78 19.46 -0.63
CA GLN A 329 -1.58 20.90 -0.38
C GLN A 329 -0.21 21.45 -0.83
N TYR A 330 0.75 20.56 -1.08
CA TYR A 330 2.10 20.86 -1.53
C TYR A 330 2.31 20.61 -3.03
N LEU A 331 1.24 20.25 -3.75
CA LEU A 331 1.27 19.99 -5.19
C LEU A 331 0.91 21.25 -5.98
N TYR A 332 1.72 21.49 -7.02
CA TYR A 332 1.41 22.39 -8.12
C TYR A 332 1.25 21.53 -9.37
N LEU A 333 0.05 21.49 -9.92
CA LEU A 333 -0.27 20.65 -11.08
C LEU A 333 -0.75 21.54 -12.21
N SER A 334 0.01 21.59 -13.29
CA SER A 334 -0.36 22.39 -14.45
C SER A 334 -0.48 21.56 -15.71
N THR A 335 -1.42 21.95 -16.57
CA THR A 335 -1.68 21.27 -17.83
C THR A 335 -2.15 22.24 -18.91
N LEU A 336 -2.04 21.83 -20.17
CA LEU A 336 -2.38 22.66 -21.32
C LEU A 336 -3.89 22.96 -21.41
N HIS A 337 -4.74 22.04 -20.96
CA HIS A 337 -6.19 22.15 -21.14
C HIS A 337 -6.92 22.54 -19.83
N SER A 338 -7.79 23.55 -19.89
CA SER A 338 -8.52 24.02 -18.70
C SER A 338 -9.43 22.96 -18.09
N SER A 339 -10.07 22.13 -18.92
CA SER A 339 -10.91 21.01 -18.47
C SER A 339 -10.13 19.98 -17.65
N GLU A 340 -8.86 19.75 -17.98
CA GLU A 340 -7.98 18.86 -17.22
C GLU A 340 -7.57 19.51 -15.88
N ALA A 341 -7.28 20.81 -15.86
CA ALA A 341 -6.99 21.54 -14.62
C ALA A 341 -8.20 21.54 -13.66
N ASP A 342 -9.42 21.68 -14.19
CA ASP A 342 -10.66 21.56 -13.41
C ASP A 342 -10.85 20.14 -12.86
N HIS A 343 -10.50 19.12 -13.65
CA HIS A 343 -10.50 17.73 -13.19
C HIS A 343 -9.48 17.50 -12.07
N LEU A 344 -8.24 17.96 -12.25
CA LEU A 344 -7.17 17.86 -11.25
C LEU A 344 -7.57 18.51 -9.93
N SER A 345 -8.23 19.67 -9.97
CA SER A 345 -8.72 20.37 -8.77
C SER A 345 -9.71 19.53 -7.93
N LYS A 346 -10.48 18.66 -8.59
CA LYS A 346 -11.41 17.73 -7.94
C LYS A 346 -10.69 16.47 -7.45
N ALA A 347 -9.79 15.94 -8.27
CA ALA A 347 -9.05 14.71 -7.96
C ALA A 347 -8.00 14.89 -6.84
N PHE A 348 -7.42 16.07 -6.75
CA PHE A 348 -6.39 16.44 -5.78
C PHE A 348 -6.85 17.65 -4.95
N PRO A 349 -7.81 17.45 -4.03
CA PRO A 349 -8.29 18.54 -3.20
C PRO A 349 -7.13 19.19 -2.43
N LYS A 350 -7.13 20.52 -2.35
CA LYS A 350 -6.07 21.39 -1.78
C LYS A 350 -4.82 21.58 -2.65
N ALA A 351 -4.65 20.83 -3.74
CA ALA A 351 -3.59 21.11 -4.71
C ALA A 351 -3.83 22.44 -5.44
N THR A 352 -2.75 23.09 -5.86
CA THR A 352 -2.84 24.26 -6.73
C THR A 352 -2.82 23.79 -8.18
N CYS A 353 -4.01 23.58 -8.73
CA CYS A 353 -4.21 23.09 -10.09
C CYS A 353 -4.57 24.26 -11.04
N PHE A 354 -3.90 24.39 -12.18
CA PHE A 354 -4.11 25.52 -13.08
C PHE A 354 -3.78 25.20 -14.54
N GLN A 355 -4.49 25.84 -15.48
CA GLN A 355 -4.16 25.74 -16.90
C GLN A 355 -2.91 26.56 -17.19
N TYR A 356 -1.91 25.96 -17.83
CA TYR A 356 -0.63 26.60 -18.15
C TYR A 356 0.05 25.96 -19.35
N ASP A 357 0.39 26.75 -20.36
CA ASP A 357 1.27 26.32 -21.45
C ASP A 357 2.73 26.58 -21.05
N TYR A 358 3.34 25.58 -20.42
CA TYR A 358 4.70 25.69 -19.87
C TYR A 358 5.78 26.07 -20.91
N LEU A 359 5.52 25.95 -22.21
CA LEU A 359 6.50 26.35 -23.24
C LEU A 359 6.26 27.74 -23.82
N ASN A 360 5.16 28.41 -23.48
CA ASN A 360 4.75 29.69 -24.05
C ASN A 360 4.32 30.75 -23.04
N ASP A 361 3.71 30.36 -21.92
CA ASP A 361 3.24 31.29 -20.90
C ASP A 361 4.41 31.79 -20.04
N ASP A 362 4.39 33.07 -19.68
CA ASP A 362 5.36 33.80 -18.83
C ASP A 362 6.87 33.64 -19.17
N VAL A 363 7.23 33.11 -20.34
CA VAL A 363 8.63 32.88 -20.74
C VAL A 363 9.46 34.18 -20.68
N GLU A 364 8.87 35.29 -21.13
CA GLU A 364 9.46 36.62 -21.05
C GLU A 364 9.75 37.07 -19.61
N TYR A 365 8.97 36.61 -18.63
CA TYR A 365 9.11 37.01 -17.23
C TYR A 365 10.12 36.11 -16.51
N VAL A 366 10.10 34.81 -16.78
CA VAL A 366 11.04 33.83 -16.21
C VAL A 366 12.48 34.11 -16.66
N PHE A 367 12.68 34.50 -17.91
CA PHE A 367 14.01 34.67 -18.49
C PHE A 367 14.54 36.11 -18.50
N ASN A 368 13.75 37.10 -18.07
CA ASN A 368 14.22 38.47 -17.96
C ASN A 368 14.79 38.76 -16.56
N LYS A 369 16.13 38.77 -16.47
CA LYS A 369 16.86 39.06 -15.21
C LYS A 369 17.07 40.55 -14.93
N GLU A 370 16.81 41.42 -15.90
CA GLU A 370 17.08 42.86 -15.83
C GLU A 370 15.84 43.69 -15.44
N GLY A 371 14.73 43.02 -15.12
CA GLY A 371 13.47 43.66 -14.83
C GLY A 371 12.69 44.01 -16.10
N LEU A 372 11.37 44.07 -15.98
CA LEU A 372 10.49 44.47 -17.07
C LEU A 372 10.13 45.94 -16.89
N PRO A 373 9.95 46.72 -17.98
CA PRO A 373 9.55 48.13 -17.90
C PRO A 373 8.08 48.32 -17.48
N PHE A 374 7.37 47.23 -17.15
CA PHE A 374 5.97 47.20 -16.74
C PHE A 374 5.75 46.10 -15.70
N GLU A 375 4.66 46.19 -14.95
CA GLU A 375 4.27 45.14 -13.99
C GLU A 375 3.89 43.85 -14.74
N PRO A 376 4.57 42.72 -14.46
CA PRO A 376 4.27 41.46 -15.15
C PRO A 376 2.89 40.91 -14.77
N ASN A 377 2.08 40.62 -15.78
CA ASN A 377 0.79 39.95 -15.62
C ASN A 377 0.98 38.43 -15.65
N TRP A 378 1.44 37.87 -14.54
CA TRP A 378 1.75 36.45 -14.40
C TRP A 378 0.53 35.56 -14.54
N LYS A 379 0.66 34.50 -15.34
CA LYS A 379 -0.28 33.37 -15.31
C LYS A 379 0.11 32.32 -14.26
N LEU A 380 1.39 32.21 -13.90
CA LEU A 380 1.82 31.42 -12.76
C LEU A 380 1.13 31.89 -11.46
N PRO A 381 0.52 30.97 -10.68
CA PRO A 381 -0.12 31.31 -9.42
C PRO A 381 0.84 32.04 -8.48
N ARG A 382 0.32 33.04 -7.76
CA ARG A 382 1.12 33.82 -6.80
C ARG A 382 1.81 32.93 -5.77
N LYS A 383 1.09 31.96 -5.19
CA LYS A 383 1.61 31.00 -4.21
C LYS A 383 2.82 30.22 -4.75
N LEU A 384 2.74 29.74 -6.00
CA LEU A 384 3.84 29.04 -6.66
C LEU A 384 5.08 29.93 -6.80
N ARG A 385 4.88 31.19 -7.25
CA ARG A 385 5.98 32.15 -7.37
C ARG A 385 6.61 32.50 -6.03
N GLU A 386 5.81 32.60 -4.98
CA GLU A 386 6.29 32.83 -3.61
C GLU A 386 7.10 31.62 -3.11
N ASP A 387 6.58 30.39 -3.26
CA ASP A 387 7.27 29.16 -2.87
C ASP A 387 8.59 28.93 -3.65
N LEU A 388 8.66 29.35 -4.92
CA LEU A 388 9.88 29.25 -5.74
C LEU A 388 11.00 30.17 -5.22
N MET A 389 10.66 31.23 -4.49
CA MET A 389 11.62 32.18 -3.92
C MET A 389 12.05 31.80 -2.49
N ASP A 390 11.41 30.80 -1.87
CA ASP A 390 11.73 30.34 -0.52
C ASP A 390 12.93 29.37 -0.54
N PRO A 391 14.08 29.73 0.06
CA PRO A 391 15.27 28.86 0.08
C PRO A 391 15.12 27.64 1.00
N GLU A 392 14.14 27.64 1.92
CA GLU A 392 13.89 26.51 2.80
C GLU A 392 13.14 25.38 2.09
N ILE A 393 12.35 25.72 1.08
CA ILE A 393 11.61 24.76 0.26
C ILE A 393 12.55 23.96 -0.64
N THR A 394 12.35 22.64 -0.66
CA THR A 394 13.01 21.72 -1.59
C THR A 394 12.02 21.28 -2.65
N TRP A 395 12.37 21.47 -3.92
CA TRP A 395 11.50 21.12 -5.04
C TRP A 395 11.70 19.67 -5.48
N VAL A 396 10.62 19.00 -5.84
CA VAL A 396 10.64 17.70 -6.52
C VAL A 396 9.93 17.89 -7.85
N ILE A 397 10.68 17.79 -8.95
CA ILE A 397 10.09 17.96 -10.28
C ILE A 397 9.60 16.61 -10.78
N TYR A 398 8.29 16.41 -10.71
CA TYR A 398 7.65 15.15 -11.06
C TYR A 398 6.88 15.32 -12.34
N ILE A 399 7.46 14.92 -13.47
CA ILE A 399 6.93 15.27 -14.78
C ILE A 399 7.10 14.15 -15.79
N ASN A 400 6.12 13.99 -16.67
CA ASN A 400 6.23 13.18 -17.88
C ASN A 400 5.74 13.99 -19.10
N PRO A 401 6.56 14.91 -19.63
CA PRO A 401 6.13 15.78 -20.71
C PRO A 401 6.04 15.01 -22.05
N PRO A 402 5.33 15.54 -23.06
CA PRO A 402 5.15 14.85 -24.34
C PRO A 402 6.48 14.63 -25.08
N PHE A 403 6.64 13.45 -25.70
CA PHE A 403 7.84 13.02 -26.42
C PHE A 403 7.82 13.33 -27.93
N ALA A 404 6.87 14.11 -28.44
CA ALA A 404 6.76 14.38 -29.87
C ALA A 404 7.88 15.31 -30.38
N THR A 405 8.42 14.99 -31.56
CA THR A 405 9.28 15.90 -32.32
C THR A 405 8.44 16.97 -33.01
N ALA A 406 9.01 18.16 -33.26
CA ALA A 406 8.32 19.22 -34.01
C ALA A 406 7.86 18.81 -35.44
N GLN A 407 8.34 17.67 -35.97
CA GLN A 407 7.94 17.14 -37.28
C GLN A 407 6.73 16.19 -37.19
N ASP A 408 6.58 15.42 -36.12
CA ASP A 408 5.48 14.44 -35.94
C ASP A 408 4.17 15.07 -35.45
N ALA A 409 4.25 16.24 -34.78
CA ALA A 409 3.07 17.02 -34.38
C ALA A 409 2.19 17.47 -35.58
N LYS A 410 2.71 17.38 -36.82
CA LYS A 410 1.94 17.65 -38.05
C LYS A 410 1.01 16.51 -38.49
N GLN A 411 1.22 15.27 -38.04
CA GLN A 411 0.35 14.14 -38.41
C GLN A 411 -0.87 13.98 -37.48
N LEU A 412 -0.88 14.63 -36.32
CA LEU A 412 -2.08 14.83 -35.50
C LEU A 412 -2.96 15.92 -36.14
N LYS A 413 -3.78 15.52 -37.11
CA LYS A 413 -4.78 16.36 -37.78
C LYS A 413 -5.82 16.91 -36.77
N SER A 414 -5.50 17.98 -36.04
CA SER A 414 -6.48 18.96 -35.51
C SER A 414 -5.90 20.15 -34.70
N LYS A 415 -4.59 20.47 -34.75
CA LYS A 415 -4.06 21.64 -34.01
C LYS A 415 -3.10 22.49 -34.86
N THR A 416 -3.65 23.17 -35.85
CA THR A 416 -3.04 24.37 -36.47
C THR A 416 -2.81 25.43 -35.38
N GLY A 417 -1.63 25.40 -34.76
CA GLY A 417 -1.26 26.29 -33.65
C GLY A 417 0.05 25.95 -32.93
N VAL A 418 0.55 24.71 -33.03
CA VAL A 418 1.84 24.28 -32.44
C VAL A 418 3.03 24.75 -33.31
N SER A 419 3.06 26.06 -33.52
CA SER A 419 4.17 26.82 -34.10
C SER A 419 5.31 26.91 -33.08
N LYS A 420 6.52 27.29 -33.53
CA LYS A 420 7.71 27.48 -32.68
C LYS A 420 7.38 28.11 -31.33
N THR A 421 7.57 27.36 -30.24
CA THR A 421 7.23 27.85 -28.89
C THR A 421 8.12 29.03 -28.49
N LYS A 422 7.70 29.85 -27.52
CA LYS A 422 8.55 30.94 -27.02
C LYS A 422 9.88 30.40 -26.46
N VAL A 423 9.84 29.25 -25.77
CA VAL A 423 11.07 28.56 -25.32
C VAL A 423 11.94 28.12 -26.50
N GLU A 424 11.39 27.58 -27.58
CA GLU A 424 12.17 27.22 -28.78
C GLU A 424 12.90 28.44 -29.36
N LYS A 425 12.21 29.58 -29.46
CA LYS A 425 12.81 30.85 -29.96
C LYS A 425 13.96 31.32 -29.06
N LEU A 426 13.85 31.12 -27.76
CA LEU A 426 14.92 31.44 -26.81
C LEU A 426 16.10 30.47 -26.91
N MET A 427 15.84 29.18 -27.11
CA MET A 427 16.89 28.19 -27.38
C MET A 427 17.60 28.47 -28.72
N ASP A 428 16.85 28.97 -29.71
CA ASP A 428 17.36 29.48 -30.99
C ASP A 428 18.37 30.62 -30.76
N SER A 429 18.00 31.66 -29.97
CA SER A 429 18.87 32.80 -29.71
C SER A 429 20.13 32.42 -28.91
N LYS A 430 20.03 31.41 -28.03
CA LYS A 430 21.17 30.82 -27.30
C LYS A 430 21.97 29.80 -28.12
N LYS A 431 21.62 29.57 -29.39
CA LYS A 431 22.32 28.63 -30.30
C LYS A 431 22.42 27.18 -29.76
N ILE A 432 21.39 26.69 -29.07
CA ILE A 432 21.32 25.33 -28.47
C ILE A 432 21.28 24.19 -29.53
N GLY A 433 21.25 24.51 -30.83
CA GLY A 433 21.36 23.53 -31.91
C GLY A 433 20.04 22.79 -32.20
N HIS A 434 20.13 21.49 -32.53
CA HIS A 434 18.97 20.69 -32.96
C HIS A 434 18.06 20.25 -31.80
N ALA A 435 18.58 20.18 -30.58
CA ALA A 435 17.84 19.71 -29.41
C ALA A 435 16.58 20.54 -29.11
N LYS A 436 16.55 21.82 -29.52
CA LYS A 436 15.35 22.67 -29.47
C LYS A 436 14.15 22.12 -30.26
N ARG A 437 14.31 21.13 -31.14
CA ARG A 437 13.21 20.52 -31.90
C ARG A 437 12.43 19.48 -31.08
N GLU A 438 13.02 19.01 -29.98
CA GLU A 438 12.41 18.03 -29.08
C GLU A 438 11.62 18.73 -27.97
N LEU A 439 10.33 18.38 -27.80
CA LEU A 439 9.50 18.99 -26.76
C LEU A 439 10.05 18.75 -25.35
N PHE A 440 10.44 17.51 -25.05
CA PHE A 440 11.06 17.14 -23.77
C PHE A 440 12.26 18.05 -23.43
N THR A 441 13.14 18.30 -24.41
CA THR A 441 14.32 19.16 -24.20
C THR A 441 13.92 20.59 -23.86
N ARG A 442 12.85 21.12 -24.47
CA ARG A 442 12.36 22.48 -24.17
C ARG A 442 11.86 22.58 -22.73
N PHE A 443 11.18 21.55 -22.22
CA PHE A 443 10.78 21.49 -20.81
C PHE A 443 12.01 21.52 -19.90
N MET A 444 12.99 20.65 -20.15
CA MET A 444 14.23 20.61 -19.36
C MET A 444 15.00 21.94 -19.39
N PHE A 445 15.08 22.57 -20.57
CA PHE A 445 15.72 23.87 -20.71
C PHE A 445 15.06 24.93 -19.83
N ARG A 446 13.72 24.97 -19.76
CA ARG A 446 13.00 25.90 -18.89
C ARG A 446 13.20 25.56 -17.41
N ILE A 447 13.04 24.29 -17.03
CA ILE A 447 13.23 23.80 -15.65
C ILE A 447 14.57 24.25 -15.09
N VAL A 448 15.67 24.03 -15.82
CA VAL A 448 17.04 24.39 -15.37
C VAL A 448 17.24 25.89 -15.16
N ASN A 449 16.40 26.74 -15.77
CA ASN A 449 16.50 28.20 -15.62
C ASN A 449 15.45 28.79 -14.65
N GLU A 450 14.42 28.03 -14.28
CA GLU A 450 13.30 28.49 -13.47
C GLU A 450 13.32 27.91 -12.04
N ILE A 451 13.76 26.66 -11.89
CA ILE A 451 13.73 25.95 -10.61
C ILE A 451 14.97 26.31 -9.76
N PRO A 452 14.81 26.54 -8.44
CA PRO A 452 15.92 26.79 -7.53
C PRO A 452 16.92 25.63 -7.46
N ASN A 453 18.16 25.91 -7.03
CA ASN A 453 19.22 24.90 -6.89
C ASN A 453 18.86 23.74 -5.95
N LYS A 454 17.97 23.96 -4.98
CA LYS A 454 17.53 22.95 -4.01
C LYS A 454 16.36 22.14 -4.59
N ALA A 455 16.65 21.32 -5.57
CA ALA A 455 15.66 20.52 -6.29
C ALA A 455 16.15 19.09 -6.58
N TYR A 456 15.20 18.17 -6.65
CA TYR A 456 15.36 16.77 -7.10
C TYR A 456 14.74 16.56 -8.48
#